data_AF-A0A849G5I0-F1
#
_entry.id   AF-A0A849G5I0-F1
#
_cell.length_a   1.000
_cell.length_b   1.000
_cell.length_c   1.000
_cell.angle_alpha   90.00
_cell.angle_beta   90.00
_cell.angle_gamma   90.00
#
_symmetry.space_group_name_H-M   'P 1'
#
loop_
_entity.id
_entity.type
_entity.pdbx_description
1 polymer ?
#
loop_
_entity_poly.entity_id
_entity_poly.type
_entity_poly.pdbx_seq_one_letter_code
_entity_poly.pdbx_strand_id
1 'polypeptide(L)' 'MTSEPVLSVLEVQTFLATEFPQVSADYDVLEVGPMRARIAMKPGERHLRPGGTISGPTMFALAD' A
#
# COMPACT_ATOMS: atom_id res chain seq x y z
N MET A 1 -9.40 18.22 16.36
CA MET A 1 -10.44 17.53 15.57
C MET A 1 -9.72 16.60 14.63
N THR A 2 -9.98 15.30 14.67
CA THR A 2 -9.56 14.39 13.61
C THR A 2 -10.62 14.46 12.52
N SER A 3 -10.29 15.05 11.38
CA SER A 3 -11.20 15.14 10.24
C SER A 3 -11.45 13.74 9.66
N GLU A 4 -12.69 13.49 9.24
CA GLU A 4 -13.00 12.29 8.46
C GLU A 4 -12.21 12.29 7.13
N PRO A 5 -11.72 11.13 6.67
CA PRO A 5 -11.13 11.01 5.35
C PRO A 5 -12.14 11.42 4.27
N VAL A 6 -11.68 12.18 3.28
CA VAL A 6 -12.49 12.57 2.12
C VAL A 6 -12.59 11.48 1.06
N LEU A 7 -11.70 10.47 1.12
CA LEU A 7 -11.69 9.33 0.21
C LEU A 7 -12.05 8.05 0.97
N SER A 8 -12.90 7.24 0.35
CA SER A 8 -13.16 5.86 0.75
C SER A 8 -12.00 4.93 0.37
N VAL A 9 -12.01 3.72 0.92
CA VAL A 9 -11.06 2.65 0.57
C VAL A 9 -11.00 2.41 -0.94
N LEU A 10 -12.17 2.34 -1.61
CA LEU A 10 -12.24 2.09 -3.05
C LEU A 10 -11.68 3.25 -3.87
N GLU A 11 -11.91 4.49 -3.44
CA GLU A 11 -11.37 5.67 -4.11
C GLU A 11 -9.85 5.75 -3.97
N VAL A 12 -9.30 5.42 -2.79
CA VAL A 12 -7.84 5.32 -2.62
C VAL A 12 -7.26 4.19 -3.48
N GLN A 13 -7.90 3.01 -3.52
CA GLN A 13 -7.44 1.92 -4.39
C GLN A 13 -7.45 2.33 -5.88
N THR A 14 -8.48 3.05 -6.31
CA THR A 14 -8.60 3.57 -7.70
C THR A 14 -7.55 4.62 -7.99
N PHE A 15 -7.28 5.52 -7.04
CA PHE A 15 -6.22 6.51 -7.13
C PHE A 15 -4.85 5.83 -7.28
N LEU A 16 -4.53 4.83 -6.46
CA LEU A 16 -3.29 4.07 -6.57
C LEU A 16 -3.15 3.39 -7.94
N ALA A 17 -4.23 2.78 -8.45
CA ALA A 17 -4.22 2.15 -9.76
C ALA A 17 -3.97 3.15 -10.91
N THR A 18 -4.40 4.40 -10.75
CA THR A 18 -4.29 5.45 -11.76
C THR A 18 -2.94 6.15 -11.73
N GLU A 19 -2.48 6.57 -10.55
CA GLU A 19 -1.28 7.40 -10.39
C GLU A 19 -0.01 6.56 -10.20
N PHE A 20 -0.13 5.33 -9.70
CA PHE A 20 0.99 4.42 -9.43
C PHE A 20 0.81 3.04 -10.10
N PRO A 21 0.54 2.98 -11.42
CA PRO A 21 0.18 1.73 -12.10
C PRO A 21 1.28 0.65 -12.05
N GLN A 22 2.54 1.03 -11.85
CA GLN A 22 3.68 0.10 -11.83
C GLN A 22 3.72 -0.78 -10.58
N VAL A 23 3.11 -0.32 -9.48
CA VAL A 23 3.20 -0.97 -8.16
C VAL A 23 1.84 -1.24 -7.54
N SER A 24 0.78 -0.55 -7.97
CA SER A 24 -0.56 -0.64 -7.38
C SER A 24 -1.14 -2.05 -7.29
N ALA A 25 -0.79 -2.93 -8.24
CA ALA A 25 -1.23 -4.32 -8.24
C ALA A 25 -0.70 -5.12 -7.03
N ASP A 26 0.37 -4.65 -6.36
CA ASP A 26 0.93 -5.29 -5.18
C ASP A 26 0.24 -4.84 -3.89
N TYR A 27 -0.56 -3.78 -3.90
CA TYR A 27 -1.10 -3.17 -2.68
C TYR A 27 -2.62 -3.25 -2.61
N ASP A 28 -3.12 -3.67 -1.45
CA ASP A 28 -4.53 -3.61 -1.09
C ASP A 28 -4.75 -2.55 0.00
N VAL A 29 -5.67 -1.63 -0.24
CA VAL A 29 -6.18 -0.72 0.79
C VAL A 29 -7.23 -1.47 1.61
N LEU A 30 -6.97 -1.69 2.90
CA LEU A 30 -7.87 -2.44 3.79
C LEU A 30 -8.78 -1.54 4.62
N GLU A 31 -8.31 -0.36 4.99
CA GLU A 31 -9.04 0.60 5.81
C GLU A 31 -8.47 2.00 5.66
N VAL A 32 -9.34 3.00 5.66
CA VAL A 32 -8.99 4.42 5.74
C VAL A 32 -9.81 5.02 6.87
N GLY A 33 -9.16 5.76 7.77
CA GLY A 33 -9.81 6.38 8.91
C GLY A 33 -9.08 7.65 9.34
N PRO A 34 -9.60 8.37 10.35
CA PRO A 34 -8.99 9.62 10.78
C PRO A 34 -7.54 9.39 11.26
N MET A 35 -6.58 10.05 10.62
CA MET A 35 -5.13 9.92 10.88
C MET A 35 -4.58 8.49 10.80
N ARG A 36 -5.25 7.58 10.07
CA ARG A 36 -4.79 6.19 9.93
C ARG A 36 -5.21 5.58 8.59
N ALA A 37 -4.38 4.70 8.07
CA ALA A 37 -4.74 3.78 7.02
C ALA A 37 -4.15 2.40 7.33
N ARG A 38 -4.75 1.36 6.78
CA ARG A 38 -4.23 0.00 6.84
C ARG A 38 -4.08 -0.51 5.41
N ILE A 39 -2.86 -0.84 5.05
CA ILE A 39 -2.48 -1.27 3.71
C ILE A 39 -1.80 -2.65 3.85
N ALA A 40 -2.06 -3.54 2.91
CA ALA A 40 -1.33 -4.79 2.79
C ALA A 40 -0.59 -4.84 1.46
N MET A 41 0.64 -5.35 1.48
CA MET A 41 1.40 -5.66 0.28
C MET A 41 1.38 -7.17 0.01
N LYS A 42 1.22 -7.56 -1.25
CA LYS A 42 1.39 -8.92 -1.77
C LYS A 42 2.80 -9.06 -2.38
N PRO A 43 3.80 -9.55 -1.64
CA PRO A 43 5.15 -9.67 -2.18
C PRO A 43 5.25 -10.78 -3.24
N GLY A 44 5.99 -10.52 -4.32
CA GLY A 44 6.43 -11.51 -5.30
C GLY A 44 7.96 -11.63 -5.28
N GLU A 45 8.53 -12.46 -6.15
CA GLU A 45 9.98 -12.77 -6.14
C GLU A 45 10.88 -11.53 -6.20
N ARG A 46 10.50 -10.51 -6.97
CA ARG A 46 11.23 -9.23 -7.07
C ARG A 46 11.35 -8.45 -5.75
N HIS A 47 10.54 -8.80 -4.75
CA HIS A 47 10.51 -8.16 -3.43
C HIS A 47 11.34 -8.92 -2.37
N LEU A 48 11.93 -10.06 -2.75
CA LEU A 48 12.62 -10.95 -1.83
C LEU A 48 14.14 -10.77 -1.89
N ARG A 49 14.79 -10.97 -0.74
CA ARG A 49 16.25 -11.16 -0.62
C ARG A 49 16.60 -12.64 -0.84
N PRO A 50 17.89 -12.97 -1.06
CA PRO A 50 18.36 -14.35 -0.95
C PRO A 50 17.88 -14.99 0.37
N GLY A 51 17.30 -16.19 0.28
CA GLY A 51 16.68 -16.87 1.41
C GLY A 51 15.18 -16.58 1.62
N GLY A 52 14.53 -15.84 0.71
CA GLY A 52 13.06 -15.71 0.69
C GLY A 52 12.47 -14.73 1.70
N THR A 53 13.27 -13.79 2.19
CA THR A 53 12.83 -12.77 3.17
C THR A 53 12.52 -11.44 2.50
N ILE A 54 11.64 -10.63 3.09
CA ILE A 54 11.24 -9.33 2.53
C ILE A 54 12.41 -8.35 2.50
N SER A 55 12.57 -7.66 1.38
CA SER A 55 13.64 -6.67 1.22
C SER A 55 13.44 -5.43 2.09
N GLY A 56 14.54 -4.73 2.41
CA GLY A 56 14.48 -3.46 3.15
C GLY A 56 13.74 -2.38 2.35
N PRO A 57 14.08 -2.21 1.06
CA PRO A 57 13.32 -1.35 0.14
C PRO A 57 11.84 -1.71 0.05
N THR A 58 11.48 -2.99 0.10
CA THR A 58 10.08 -3.43 0.10
C THR A 58 9.34 -3.01 1.37
N MET A 59 9.93 -3.19 2.55
CA MET A 59 9.33 -2.70 3.79
C MET A 59 9.20 -1.18 3.78
N PHE A 60 10.18 -0.46 3.23
CA PHE A 60 10.15 0.99 3.09
C PHE A 60 9.02 1.42 2.15
N ALA A 61 8.89 0.79 0.98
CA ALA A 61 7.85 1.11 0.00
C ALA A 61 6.42 0.87 0.50
N LEU A 62 6.21 -0.05 1.46
CA LEU A 62 4.91 -0.21 2.11
C LEU A 62 4.63 0.88 3.17
N ALA A 63 5.68 1.48 3.74
CA ALA A 63 5.57 2.45 4.82
C ALA A 63 5.53 3.92 4.35
N ASP A 64 6.13 4.21 3.20
CA ASP A 64 6.12 5.52 2.51
C ASP A 64 4.74 5.82 1.89
#